data_AF-A0A8T7D366-F1
#
_entry.id   AF-A0A8T7D366-F1
#
_cell.length_a   1.000
_cell.length_b   1.000
_cell.length_c   1.000
_cell.angle_alpha   90.00
_cell.angle_beta   90.00
_cell.angle_gamma   90.00
#
_symmetry.space_group_name_H-M   'P 1'
#
loop_
_entity.id
_entity.type
_entity.pdbx_description
1 polymer ?
#
loop_
_entity_poly.entity_id
_entity_poly.type
_entity_poly.pdbx_seq_one_letter_code
_entity_poly.pdbx_strand_id
1 'polypeptide(L)' 'MWRVEYKPNNDSQPWILLESYDNKDSAILHASRVSADYFRVKVTDTDGAAVWTN' A
#
# COMPACT_ATOMS: atom_id res chain seq x y z
N MET A 1 1.26 10.16 -8.69
CA MET A 1 0.54 8.89 -8.57
C MET A 1 0.88 8.22 -7.25
N TRP A 2 -0.12 7.92 -6.44
CA TRP A 2 -0.04 7.17 -5.19
C TRP A 2 0.04 5.68 -5.47
N ARG A 3 0.80 4.91 -4.69
CA ARG A 3 0.94 3.47 -4.91
C ARG A 3 0.50 2.71 -3.66
N VAL A 4 -0.33 1.70 -3.86
CA VAL A 4 -0.67 0.72 -2.83
C VAL A 4 0.29 -0.46 -3.00
N GLU A 5 1.06 -0.74 -1.97
CA GLU A 5 2.03 -1.83 -1.95
C GLU A 5 1.75 -2.75 -0.76
N TYR A 6 2.03 -4.04 -0.90
CA TYR A 6 1.79 -5.02 0.16
C TYR A 6 2.97 -5.97 0.37
N LYS A 7 3.00 -6.59 1.55
CA LYS A 7 3.78 -7.79 1.84
C LYS A 7 2.82 -8.94 2.12
N PRO A 8 2.96 -10.09 1.45
CA PRO A 8 1.96 -11.14 1.56
C PRO A 8 1.95 -11.83 2.94
N ASN A 9 3.10 -12.25 3.46
CA ASN A 9 3.15 -13.19 4.59
C ASN A 9 4.03 -12.75 5.77
N ASN A 10 5.13 -12.03 5.53
CA ASN A 10 6.04 -11.60 6.59
C ASN A 10 6.86 -10.36 6.21
N ASP A 11 7.60 -9.79 7.17
CA ASP A 11 8.34 -8.55 6.97
C ASP A 11 9.65 -8.71 6.19
N SER A 12 10.16 -9.93 5.99
CA SER A 12 11.36 -10.17 5.18
C SER A 12 11.06 -10.16 3.67
N GLN A 13 9.79 -10.24 3.28
CA GLN A 13 9.40 -10.19 1.87
C GLN A 13 9.49 -8.77 1.30
N PRO A 14 9.80 -8.63 -0.01
CA PRO A 14 9.78 -7.34 -0.67
C PRO A 14 8.36 -6.78 -0.72
N TRP A 15 8.25 -5.46 -0.83
CA TRP A 15 7.00 -4.79 -1.17
C TRP A 15 6.64 -5.09 -2.62
N ILE A 16 5.39 -5.46 -2.85
CA ILE A 16 4.83 -5.72 -4.18
C ILE A 16 3.79 -4.65 -4.48
N LEU A 17 3.87 -4.05 -5.67
CA LEU A 17 2.86 -3.09 -6.13
C LEU A 17 1.54 -3.82 -6.36
N LEU A 18 0.50 -3.40 -5.66
CA LEU A 18 -0.87 -3.87 -5.86
C LEU A 18 -1.52 -3.07 -6.98
N GLU A 19 -1.55 -1.75 -6.83
CA GLU A 19 -2.19 -0.84 -7.79
C GLU A 19 -1.72 0.61 -7.57
N SER A 20 -1.90 1.47 -8.57
CA SER A 20 -1.58 2.90 -8.51
C SER A 20 -2.83 3.76 -8.71
N TYR A 21 -2.85 4.92 -8.06
CA TYR A 21 -3.99 5.82 -7.99
C TYR A 21 -3.57 7.26 -8.22
N ASP A 22 -4.40 8.05 -8.91
CA ASP A 22 -4.17 9.49 -9.03
C ASP A 22 -4.61 10.27 -7.78
N ASN A 23 -5.50 9.69 -6.99
CA ASN A 23 -6.05 10.28 -5.77
C ASN A 23 -5.56 9.52 -4.50
N LYS A 24 -5.08 10.28 -3.51
CA LYS A 24 -4.64 9.78 -2.20
C LYS A 24 -5.74 9.02 -1.46
N ASP A 25 -6.94 9.58 -1.39
CA ASP A 25 -8.04 9.03 -0.60
C ASP A 25 -8.50 7.69 -1.17
N SER A 26 -8.55 7.56 -2.49
CA SER A 26 -8.84 6.29 -3.16
C SER A 26 -7.78 5.23 -2.86
N ALA A 27 -6.49 5.60 -2.86
CA ALA A 27 -5.40 4.69 -2.53
C ALA A 27 -5.51 4.19 -1.08
N ILE A 28 -5.74 5.09 -0.12
CA ILE A 28 -5.89 4.74 1.30
C ILE A 28 -7.15 3.90 1.54
N LEU A 29 -8.26 4.23 0.89
CA LEU A 29 -9.50 3.46 0.99
C LEU A 29 -9.31 2.04 0.47
N HIS A 30 -8.63 1.86 -0.67
CA HIS A 30 -8.30 0.53 -1.17
C HIS A 30 -7.36 -0.20 -0.22
N ALA A 31 -6.25 0.43 0.17
CA ALA A 31 -5.26 -0.15 1.08
C ALA A 31 -5.89 -0.62 2.41
N SER A 32 -6.82 0.16 2.96
CA SER A 32 -7.55 -0.19 4.19
C SER A 32 -8.51 -1.37 4.01
N ARG A 33 -9.06 -1.57 2.81
CA ARG A 33 -9.96 -2.71 2.52
C ARG A 33 -9.20 -4.02 2.39
N VAL A 34 -8.02 -3.98 1.76
CA VAL A 34 -7.20 -5.18 1.51
C VAL A 34 -6.22 -5.49 2.64
N SER A 35 -6.12 -4.63 3.67
CA SER A 35 -5.14 -4.84 4.75
C SER A 35 -5.41 -6.07 5.60
N ALA A 36 -6.64 -6.60 5.58
CA ALA A 36 -6.98 -7.86 6.24
C ALA A 36 -6.44 -9.09 5.48
N ASP A 37 -6.15 -8.97 4.18
CA ASP A 37 -5.75 -10.09 3.32
C ASP A 37 -4.23 -10.26 3.22
N TYR A 38 -3.46 -9.28 3.70
CA TYR A 38 -2.00 -9.24 3.58
C TYR A 38 -1.33 -8.96 4.91
N PHE A 39 -0.10 -9.45 5.08
CA PHE A 39 0.67 -9.22 6.31
C PHE A 39 0.92 -7.74 6.60
N ARG A 40 1.21 -6.94 5.57
CA ARG A 40 1.32 -5.48 5.65
C ARG A 40 0.86 -4.84 4.36
N VAL A 41 0.27 -3.66 4.47
CA VAL A 41 -0.07 -2.80 3.33
C VAL A 41 0.39 -1.39 3.62
N LYS A 42 0.91 -0.69 2.61
CA LYS A 42 1.25 0.72 2.71
C LYS A 42 0.78 1.49 1.49
N VAL A 43 0.64 2.79 1.68
CA VAL A 43 0.45 3.76 0.60
C VAL A 43 1.68 4.66 0.53
N THR A 44 2.31 4.72 -0.63
CA THR A 44 3.44 5.63 -0.90
C THR A 44 3.01 6.79 -1.81
N ASP A 45 3.58 7.96 -1.54
CA ASP A 45 3.43 9.15 -2.39
C ASP A 45 4.32 9.09 -3.64
N THR A 46 4.33 10.17 -4.42
CA THR A 46 5.12 10.27 -5.66
C THR A 46 6.63 10.24 -5.43
N ASP A 47 7.07 10.63 -4.25
CA ASP A 47 8.47 10.67 -3.86
C ASP A 47 8.90 9.35 -3.21
N GLY A 48 7.97 8.40 -3.09
CA GLY A 48 8.19 7.07 -2.52
C GLY A 48 8.08 7.04 -0.99
N ALA A 49 7.68 8.14 -0.35
CA ALA A 49 7.51 8.18 1.09
C ALA A 49 6.18 7.53 1.49
N ALA A 50 6.20 6.71 2.54
CA ALA A 50 5.00 6.08 3.06
C ALA A 50 4.15 7.09 3.84
N VAL A 51 2.92 7.32 3.39
CA VAL A 51 1.96 8.22 4.06
C VAL A 51 0.95 7.48 4.93
N TRP A 52 0.86 6.17 4.74
CA TRP A 52 -0.05 5.29 5.47
C TRP A 52 0.50 3.87 5.45
N THR A 53 0.35 3.15 6.56
CA THR A 53 0.75 1.74 6.71
C THR A 53 -0.22 1.04 7.66
N ASN A 54 -0.53 -0.23 7.40
CA ASN A 54 -1.22 -1.15 8.31
C ASN A 54 -0.44 -2.46 8.39
#